data_AF-A0A2G4SEM5-F1
#
_entry.id   AF-A0A2G4SEM5-F1
#
_cell.length_a   1.000
_cell.length_b   1.000
_cell.length_c   1.000
_cell.angle_alpha   90.00
_cell.angle_beta   90.00
_cell.angle_gamma   90.00
#
_symmetry.space_group_name_H-M   'P 1'
#
loop_
_entity.id
_entity.type
_entity.pdbx_description
1 polymer ?
#
loop_
_entity_poly.entity_id
_entity_poly.type
_entity_poly.pdbx_seq_one_letter_code
_entity_poly.pdbx_strand_id
1 'polypeptide(L)'
;MEDVLTQIADPNIVLEPITTQKLYLSTTRPSVSKPFVEKETAKPIASKLKTSATQYTDYSDSTREILIDRILESPEERGRATRLAKQLGINPRTAQRWWVQYQKSGEVPYKQSRFNSGPECLFTSTHQDFVQSIVDKDPQLFTKDIIDRLSEEFKGFTISKTKLNHHLRNTMLISVKSYSLLFNSCICFLNFVPHPEYTYSCVGYSWRVLIFACKLIK
;
A
#
# COMPACT_ATOMS: atom_id res chain seq x y z
N MET A 1 -23.69 -19.24 34.65
CA MET A 1 -24.90 -19.08 33.81
C MET A 1 -24.66 -19.87 32.56
N GLU A 2 -24.88 -21.17 32.69
CA GLU A 2 -24.83 -22.12 31.58
C GLU A 2 -26.28 -22.34 31.12
N ASP A 3 -26.41 -22.85 29.90
CA ASP A 3 -27.64 -23.37 29.28
C ASP A 3 -28.63 -22.37 28.69
N VAL A 4 -28.40 -22.01 27.42
CA VAL A 4 -29.49 -21.92 26.42
C VAL A 4 -28.94 -22.35 25.06
N LEU A 5 -28.82 -23.65 24.84
CA LEU A 5 -28.88 -24.20 23.48
C LEU A 5 -30.21 -24.93 23.34
N THR A 6 -31.07 -24.28 22.57
CA THR A 6 -32.38 -24.70 22.11
C THR A 6 -32.43 -26.17 21.72
N GLN A 7 -33.07 -26.99 22.56
CA GLN A 7 -33.60 -28.28 22.15
C GLN A 7 -34.89 -28.02 21.37
N ILE A 8 -34.82 -28.11 20.04
CA ILE A 8 -36.02 -28.17 19.19
C ILE A 8 -36.48 -29.62 19.27
N ALA A 9 -37.31 -29.92 20.27
CA ALA A 9 -37.94 -31.22 20.47
C ALA A 9 -39.34 -31.18 19.83
N ASP A 10 -39.39 -31.20 18.49
CA ASP A 10 -40.65 -31.36 17.77
C ASP A 10 -40.57 -32.66 16.95
N PRO A 11 -41.24 -33.76 17.37
CA PRO A 11 -41.05 -35.10 16.80
C PRO A 11 -41.57 -35.25 15.36
N ASN A 12 -42.16 -34.20 14.77
CA ASN A 12 -42.72 -34.21 13.42
C ASN A 12 -41.90 -33.43 12.39
N ILE A 13 -40.75 -32.87 12.77
CA ILE A 13 -39.88 -32.17 11.81
C ILE A 13 -38.92 -33.20 11.19
N VAL A 14 -39.29 -33.71 10.02
CA VAL A 14 -38.39 -34.50 9.17
C VAL A 14 -37.42 -33.54 8.48
N LEU A 15 -36.19 -33.44 8.98
CA LEU A 15 -35.13 -32.66 8.34
C LEU A 15 -34.45 -33.52 7.26
N GLU A 16 -34.79 -33.29 6.00
CA GLU A 16 -34.05 -33.86 4.87
C GLU A 16 -32.78 -33.05 4.59
N PRO A 17 -31.58 -33.68 4.60
CA PRO A 17 -30.34 -32.99 4.27
C PRO A 17 -30.27 -32.70 2.77
N ILE A 18 -30.44 -31.42 2.41
CA ILE A 18 -30.50 -30.95 1.01
C ILE A 18 -29.19 -31.24 0.25
N THR A 19 -28.03 -31.28 0.92
CA THR A 19 -26.73 -31.60 0.31
C THR A 19 -25.75 -32.20 1.33
N THR A 20 -24.83 -33.04 0.87
CA THR A 20 -23.70 -33.51 1.69
C THR A 20 -22.46 -32.65 1.45
N GLN A 21 -21.64 -32.44 2.49
CA GLN A 21 -20.41 -31.64 2.42
C GLN A 21 -19.49 -32.08 1.26
N LYS A 22 -19.40 -33.38 0.99
CA LYS A 22 -18.60 -33.93 -0.11
C LYS A 22 -19.09 -33.44 -1.48
N LEU A 23 -20.41 -33.31 -1.67
CA LEU A 23 -21.04 -32.84 -2.90
C LEU A 23 -20.83 -31.33 -3.11
N TYR A 24 -20.81 -30.56 -2.02
CA TYR A 24 -20.47 -29.14 -2.04
C TYR A 24 -19.00 -28.92 -2.46
N LEU A 25 -18.07 -29.71 -1.91
CA LEU A 25 -16.66 -29.60 -2.24
C LEU A 25 -16.34 -30.05 -3.68
N SER A 26 -17.07 -31.04 -4.21
CA SER A 26 -16.88 -31.52 -5.59
C SER A 26 -17.44 -30.56 -6.66
N THR A 27 -18.28 -29.60 -6.30
CA THR A 27 -18.88 -28.62 -7.24
C THR A 27 -17.99 -27.37 -7.41
N THR A 28 -16.70 -27.50 -7.17
CA THR A 28 -15.74 -26.42 -7.43
C THR A 28 -15.81 -26.02 -8.91
N ARG A 29 -16.03 -24.71 -9.15
CA ARG A 29 -16.33 -24.09 -10.45
C ARG A 29 -15.50 -24.68 -11.61
N PRO A 30 -16.10 -25.00 -12.76
CA PRO A 30 -15.31 -25.25 -13.97
C PRO A 30 -14.51 -23.97 -14.29
N SER A 31 -13.19 -24.10 -14.26
CA SER A 31 -12.29 -23.11 -14.81
C SER A 31 -12.63 -22.90 -16.27
N VAL A 32 -13.05 -21.69 -16.64
CA VAL A 32 -13.21 -21.30 -18.03
C VAL A 32 -11.82 -21.22 -18.64
N SER A 33 -11.28 -22.36 -19.06
CA SER A 33 -10.14 -22.45 -19.96
C SER A 33 -10.69 -22.33 -21.38
N LYS A 34 -10.43 -21.19 -22.03
CA LYS A 34 -10.66 -21.03 -23.47
C LYS A 34 -9.48 -21.67 -24.22
N PRO A 35 -9.74 -22.46 -25.28
CA PRO A 35 -8.71 -23.22 -25.96
C PRO A 35 -7.77 -22.33 -26.79
N PHE A 36 -6.51 -22.75 -26.76
CA PHE A 36 -5.37 -22.34 -27.58
C PHE A 36 -5.62 -22.67 -29.07
N VAL A 37 -5.50 -21.67 -29.95
CA VAL A 37 -5.35 -21.87 -31.40
C VAL A 37 -4.20 -20.98 -31.86
N GLU A 38 -3.17 -21.63 -32.40
CA GLU A 38 -1.99 -21.02 -33.00
C GLU A 38 -2.14 -21.01 -34.53
N LYS A 39 -1.97 -19.84 -35.17
CA LYS A 39 -1.34 -19.70 -36.50
C LYS A 39 -1.02 -18.25 -36.89
N GLU A 40 0.28 -17.98 -36.84
CA GLU A 40 1.18 -17.13 -37.64
C GLU A 40 0.72 -16.10 -38.70
N THR A 41 1.41 -14.94 -38.61
CA THR A 41 2.04 -14.06 -39.63
C THR A 41 1.46 -12.67 -40.01
N ALA A 42 2.41 -11.71 -40.05
CA ALA A 42 2.48 -10.40 -40.73
C ALA A 42 2.16 -9.08 -39.96
N LYS A 43 3.17 -8.18 -39.91
CA LYS A 43 3.22 -6.78 -39.42
C LYS A 43 2.55 -5.78 -40.41
N PRO A 44 2.46 -4.45 -40.13
CA PRO A 44 2.13 -3.75 -38.89
C PRO A 44 0.97 -2.75 -39.11
N ILE A 45 -0.06 -2.74 -38.26
CA ILE A 45 -1.04 -1.65 -38.25
C ILE A 45 -0.87 -0.89 -36.94
N ALA A 46 -0.52 0.39 -37.07
CA ALA A 46 -0.43 1.35 -35.98
C ALA A 46 -1.82 1.57 -35.37
N SER A 47 -2.23 0.72 -34.43
CA SER A 47 -3.38 0.97 -33.58
C SER A 47 -2.93 1.82 -32.40
N LYS A 48 -3.26 3.11 -32.43
CA LYS A 48 -3.30 3.96 -31.23
C LYS A 48 -4.36 3.41 -30.29
N LEU A 49 -4.01 2.40 -29.49
CA LEU A 49 -4.83 1.99 -28.36
C LEU A 49 -4.50 2.95 -27.20
N LYS A 50 -5.44 3.84 -26.89
CA LYS A 50 -5.43 4.58 -25.63
C LYS A 50 -5.84 3.61 -24.53
N THR A 51 -4.85 2.99 -23.87
CA THR A 51 -5.09 2.13 -22.72
C THR A 51 -4.74 2.88 -21.43
N SER A 52 -5.78 3.08 -20.62
CA SER A 52 -5.83 2.89 -19.16
C SER A 52 -4.48 2.75 -18.43
N ALA A 53 -4.26 3.60 -17.42
CA ALA A 53 -3.18 3.55 -16.43
C ALA A 53 -1.78 3.26 -17.02
N THR A 54 -0.95 4.29 -17.18
CA THR A 54 0.43 4.18 -17.67
C THR A 54 1.16 3.02 -16.99
N GLN A 55 1.26 1.88 -17.68
CA GLN A 55 2.00 0.73 -17.19
C GLN A 55 3.46 1.17 -17.04
N TYR A 56 4.05 0.88 -15.88
CA TYR A 56 5.46 1.20 -15.64
C TYR A 56 6.33 0.41 -16.62
N THR A 57 7.07 1.10 -17.50
CA THR A 57 8.01 0.45 -18.41
C THR A 57 9.22 -0.03 -17.63
N ASP A 58 9.35 -1.34 -17.45
CA ASP A 58 10.55 -1.95 -16.88
C ASP A 58 11.55 -2.30 -17.99
N TYR A 59 12.78 -1.80 -17.85
CA TYR A 59 13.85 -2.08 -18.79
C TYR A 59 14.84 -3.04 -18.14
N SER A 60 15.26 -4.07 -18.88
CA SER A 60 16.26 -5.02 -18.41
C SER A 60 17.65 -4.38 -18.32
N ASP A 61 18.52 -4.91 -17.48
CA ASP A 61 19.91 -4.43 -17.36
C ASP A 61 20.68 -4.62 -18.67
N SER A 62 20.47 -5.74 -19.38
CA SER A 62 21.04 -5.97 -20.71
C SER A 62 20.67 -4.87 -21.72
N THR A 63 19.43 -4.35 -21.65
CA THR A 63 18.98 -3.24 -22.51
C THR A 63 19.71 -1.94 -22.20
N ARG A 64 20.11 -1.74 -20.93
CA ARG A 64 20.90 -0.57 -20.50
C ARG A 64 22.33 -0.68 -21.02
N GLU A 65 22.96 -1.85 -20.86
CA GLU A 65 24.31 -2.15 -21.35
C GLU A 65 24.40 -1.96 -22.86
N ILE A 66 23.51 -2.63 -23.63
CA ILE A 66 23.46 -2.51 -25.10
C ILE A 66 23.33 -1.05 -25.56
N LEU A 67 22.56 -0.24 -24.83
CA LEU A 67 22.45 1.18 -25.15
C LEU A 67 23.79 1.90 -24.95
N ILE A 68 24.46 1.68 -23.82
CA ILE A 68 25.74 2.33 -23.50
C ILE A 68 26.84 1.87 -24.46
N ASP A 69 26.95 0.57 -24.71
CA ASP A 69 27.95 0.00 -25.63
C ASP A 69 27.82 0.59 -27.04
N ARG A 70 26.59 0.67 -27.57
CA ARG A 70 26.33 1.27 -28.88
C ARG A 70 26.61 2.77 -28.93
N ILE A 71 26.55 3.48 -27.81
CA ILE A 71 26.94 4.89 -27.74
C ILE A 71 28.47 5.01 -27.76
N LEU A 72 29.18 4.13 -27.05
CA LEU A 72 30.65 4.12 -26.98
C LEU A 72 31.30 3.68 -28.28
N GLU A 73 30.70 2.73 -29.01
CA GLU A 73 31.21 2.21 -30.28
C GLU A 73 31.38 3.31 -31.35
N SER A 74 30.65 4.43 -31.26
CA SER A 74 31.09 5.65 -31.95
C SER A 74 30.61 6.93 -31.25
N PRO A 75 31.54 7.74 -30.70
CA PRO A 75 31.19 8.87 -29.82
C PRO A 75 30.75 10.15 -30.55
N GLU A 76 30.81 10.21 -31.89
CA GLU A 76 30.88 11.48 -32.63
C GLU A 76 29.56 12.19 -32.95
N GLU A 77 28.41 11.80 -32.37
CA GLU A 77 27.14 12.48 -32.69
C GLU A 77 26.29 12.88 -31.48
N ARG A 78 26.06 14.19 -31.34
CA ARG A 78 25.06 14.77 -30.45
C ARG A 78 23.67 14.21 -30.82
N GLY A 79 22.95 13.66 -29.83
CA GLY A 79 21.62 13.10 -30.04
C GLY A 79 21.59 11.61 -30.41
N ARG A 80 22.74 10.93 -30.47
CA ARG A 80 22.83 9.48 -30.71
C ARG A 80 22.05 8.64 -29.71
N ALA A 81 22.08 8.99 -28.41
CA ALA A 81 21.29 8.32 -27.38
C ALA A 81 19.79 8.28 -27.73
N THR A 82 19.25 9.38 -28.30
CA THR A 82 17.84 9.45 -28.74
C THR A 82 17.57 8.54 -29.93
N ARG A 83 18.49 8.49 -30.91
CA ARG A 83 18.37 7.63 -32.11
C ARG A 83 18.39 6.15 -31.71
N LEU A 84 19.37 5.77 -30.89
CA LEU A 84 19.52 4.40 -30.39
C LEU A 84 18.34 4.00 -29.49
N ALA A 85 17.84 4.91 -28.66
CA ALA A 85 16.65 4.66 -27.84
C ALA A 85 15.44 4.28 -28.70
N LYS A 86 15.19 5.02 -29.79
CA LYS A 86 14.10 4.69 -30.72
C LYS A 86 14.28 3.32 -31.36
N GLN A 87 15.51 2.94 -31.72
CA GLN A 87 15.82 1.63 -32.28
C GLN A 87 15.62 0.49 -31.27
N LEU A 88 15.97 0.73 -30.01
CA LEU A 88 15.84 -0.23 -28.91
C LEU A 88 14.46 -0.21 -28.23
N GLY A 89 13.53 0.65 -28.68
CA GLY A 89 12.20 0.79 -28.07
C GLY A 89 12.22 1.43 -26.67
N ILE A 90 13.31 2.12 -26.30
CA ILE A 90 13.47 2.80 -25.02
C ILE A 90 12.91 4.23 -25.11
N ASN A 91 12.30 4.72 -24.03
CA ASN A 91 11.93 6.13 -23.97
C ASN A 91 13.18 7.03 -24.13
N PRO A 92 13.20 7.97 -25.11
CA PRO A 92 14.34 8.84 -25.34
C PRO A 92 14.81 9.62 -24.11
N ARG A 93 13.87 10.05 -23.24
CA ARG A 93 14.20 10.77 -22.00
C ARG A 93 14.94 9.87 -21.01
N THR A 94 14.55 8.61 -20.93
CA THR A 94 15.19 7.61 -20.06
C THR A 94 16.60 7.30 -20.55
N ALA A 95 16.77 7.06 -21.85
CA ALA A 95 18.07 6.83 -22.46
C ALA A 95 19.04 8.00 -22.26
N GLN A 96 18.57 9.25 -22.43
CA GLN A 96 19.36 10.44 -22.14
C GLN A 96 19.76 10.52 -20.66
N ARG A 97 18.84 10.22 -19.74
CA ARG A 97 19.14 10.20 -18.30
C ARG A 97 20.21 9.16 -17.97
N TRP A 98 20.14 7.97 -18.56
CA TRP A 98 21.14 6.93 -18.39
C TRP A 98 22.50 7.34 -18.92
N TRP A 99 22.54 7.97 -20.10
CA TRP A 99 23.77 8.49 -20.67
C TRP A 99 24.43 9.55 -19.78
N VAL A 100 23.65 10.51 -19.26
CA VAL A 100 24.17 11.53 -18.33
C VAL A 100 24.68 10.90 -17.03
N GLN A 101 24.03 9.84 -16.55
CA GLN A 101 24.48 9.13 -15.35
C GLN A 101 25.80 8.39 -15.62
N TYR A 102 25.90 7.68 -16.75
CA TYR A 102 27.13 7.02 -17.19
C TYR A 102 28.30 8.01 -17.34
N GLN A 103 28.06 9.18 -17.95
CA GLN A 103 29.09 10.23 -18.06
C GLN A 103 29.60 10.73 -16.69
N LYS A 104 28.81 10.60 -15.62
CA LYS A 104 29.18 11.02 -14.27
C LYS A 104 29.86 9.90 -13.46
N SER A 105 29.33 8.68 -13.53
CA SER A 105 29.82 7.55 -12.73
C SER A 105 30.86 6.69 -13.44
N GLY A 106 30.89 6.70 -14.77
CA GLY A 106 31.64 5.73 -15.58
C GLY A 106 31.05 4.32 -15.57
N GLU A 107 29.90 4.13 -14.92
CA GLU A 107 29.23 2.83 -14.73
C GLU A 107 27.84 2.84 -15.37
N VAL A 108 27.43 1.71 -15.94
CA VAL A 108 26.08 1.53 -16.50
C VAL A 108 25.03 1.69 -15.38
N PRO A 109 23.97 2.48 -15.60
CA PRO A 109 23.01 2.82 -14.54
C PRO A 109 22.00 1.68 -14.29
N TYR A 110 22.44 0.64 -13.58
CA TYR A 110 21.63 -0.53 -13.24
C TYR A 110 20.43 -0.22 -12.34
N LYS A 111 19.44 -1.13 -12.37
CA LYS A 111 18.25 -1.00 -11.52
C LYS A 111 18.61 -1.25 -10.05
N GLN A 112 18.65 -0.18 -9.26
CA GLN A 112 18.95 -0.25 -7.82
C GLN A 112 17.78 -0.76 -6.95
N SER A 113 16.70 -1.29 -7.52
CA SER A 113 15.51 -1.68 -6.74
C SER A 113 15.80 -2.72 -5.66
N ARG A 114 16.81 -3.57 -5.83
CA ARG A 114 17.24 -4.53 -4.82
C ARG A 114 17.94 -3.88 -3.62
N PHE A 115 18.57 -2.73 -3.84
CA PHE A 115 19.29 -1.95 -2.82
C PHE A 115 18.44 -0.85 -2.21
N ASN A 116 17.28 -0.57 -2.79
CA ASN A 116 16.29 0.34 -2.24
C ASN A 116 15.53 -0.36 -1.11
N SER A 117 16.22 -0.77 -0.06
CA SER A 117 15.55 -0.99 1.22
C SER A 117 14.93 0.33 1.64
N GLY A 118 13.68 0.29 2.11
CA GLY A 118 13.06 1.46 2.72
C GLY A 118 13.89 1.97 3.91
N PRO A 119 13.49 3.09 4.52
CA PRO A 119 14.15 3.60 5.72
C PRO A 119 14.33 2.50 6.77
N GLU A 120 15.50 2.47 7.42
CA GLU A 120 15.79 1.51 8.47
C GLU A 120 14.72 1.55 9.56
N CYS A 121 14.40 0.37 10.12
CA CYS A 121 13.45 0.28 11.21
C CYS A 121 14.02 0.98 12.44
N LEU A 122 13.21 1.79 13.12
CA LEU A 122 13.65 2.44 14.37
C LEU A 122 13.80 1.45 15.55
N PHE A 123 13.31 0.22 15.39
CA PHE A 123 13.36 -0.78 16.45
C PHE A 123 14.64 -1.61 16.34
N THR A 124 15.44 -1.61 17.39
CA THR A 124 16.58 -2.51 17.59
C THR A 124 16.11 -3.80 18.28
N SER A 125 16.98 -4.82 18.33
CA SER A 125 16.70 -6.05 19.08
C SER A 125 16.41 -5.78 20.56
N THR A 126 17.13 -4.83 21.17
CA THR A 126 16.92 -4.42 22.57
C THR A 126 15.51 -3.91 22.84
N HIS A 127 14.93 -3.16 21.89
CA HIS A 127 13.54 -2.70 22.00
C HIS A 127 12.56 -3.87 21.92
N GLN A 128 12.85 -4.88 21.10
CA GLN A 128 11.99 -6.04 20.93
C GLN A 128 11.96 -6.91 22.18
N ASP A 129 13.14 -7.18 22.76
CA ASP A 129 13.26 -7.96 23.99
C ASP A 129 12.51 -7.28 25.15
N PHE A 130 12.62 -5.95 25.25
CA PHE A 130 11.89 -5.18 26.24
C PHE A 130 10.38 -5.27 26.06
N VAL A 131 9.88 -5.10 24.82
CA VAL A 131 8.45 -5.25 24.51
C VAL A 131 7.96 -6.66 24.83
N GLN A 132 8.74 -7.69 24.51
CA GLN A 132 8.40 -9.07 24.83
C GLN A 132 8.27 -9.26 26.36
N SER A 133 9.26 -8.78 27.12
CA SER A 133 9.25 -8.87 28.59
C SER A 133 8.05 -8.15 29.24
N ILE A 134 7.53 -7.11 28.59
CA ILE A 134 6.37 -6.34 29.04
C ILE A 134 5.08 -7.11 28.74
N VAL A 135 4.96 -7.65 27.53
CA VAL A 135 3.78 -8.41 27.08
C VAL A 135 3.64 -9.72 27.87
N ASP A 136 4.76 -10.38 28.17
CA ASP A 136 4.78 -11.62 28.94
C ASP A 136 4.32 -11.41 30.39
N LYS A 137 4.62 -10.24 30.97
CA LYS A 137 4.17 -9.89 32.33
C LYS A 137 2.68 -9.57 32.37
N ASP A 138 2.21 -8.75 31.43
CA ASP A 138 0.82 -8.29 31.38
C ASP A 138 0.25 -8.38 29.95
N PRO A 139 -0.45 -9.47 29.60
CA PRO A 139 -1.02 -9.65 28.25
C PRO A 139 -2.17 -8.68 27.93
N GLN A 140 -2.70 -7.98 28.94
CA GLN A 140 -3.79 -7.00 28.77
C GLN A 140 -3.31 -5.57 28.49
N LEU A 141 -2.01 -5.36 28.32
CA LEU A 141 -1.46 -4.03 28.06
C LEU A 141 -2.00 -3.41 26.77
N PHE A 142 -2.03 -2.08 26.77
CA PHE A 142 -2.45 -1.32 25.60
C PHE A 142 -1.26 -0.75 24.86
N THR A 143 -1.44 -0.48 23.57
CA THR A 143 -0.41 0.15 22.72
C THR A 143 0.16 1.42 23.34
N LYS A 144 -0.68 2.23 24.01
CA LYS A 144 -0.25 3.47 24.68
C LYS A 144 0.74 3.21 25.81
N ASP A 145 0.43 2.25 26.68
CA ASP A 145 1.23 1.94 27.86
C ASP A 145 2.61 1.38 27.44
N ILE A 146 2.66 0.66 26.31
CA ILE A 146 3.92 0.19 25.73
C ILE A 146 4.76 1.36 25.20
N ILE A 147 4.14 2.35 24.55
CA ILE A 147 4.86 3.55 24.07
C ILE A 147 5.44 4.32 25.26
N ASP A 148 4.64 4.50 26.31
CA ASP A 148 5.06 5.24 27.50
C ASP A 148 6.26 4.55 28.15
N ARG A 149 6.17 3.23 28.42
CA ARG A 149 7.29 2.43 28.98
C ARG A 149 8.53 2.43 28.08
N LEU A 150 8.35 2.35 26.75
CA LEU A 150 9.46 2.43 25.80
C LEU A 150 10.15 3.80 25.84
N SER A 151 9.39 4.88 25.98
CA SER A 151 9.94 6.23 26.04
C SER A 151 10.63 6.55 27.37
N GLU A 152 10.20 5.90 28.45
CA GLU A 152 10.82 5.99 29.78
C GLU A 152 12.17 5.27 29.81
N GLU A 153 12.23 4.05 29.29
CA GLU A 153 13.46 3.23 29.26
C GLU A 153 14.47 3.75 28.24
N PHE A 154 14.02 4.08 27.03
CA PHE A 154 14.88 4.52 25.93
C PHE A 154 14.76 6.03 25.71
N LYS A 155 15.65 6.80 26.35
CA LYS A 155 15.67 8.27 26.22
C LYS A 155 15.80 8.70 24.75
N GLY A 156 14.86 9.53 24.29
CA GLY A 156 14.83 10.05 22.92
C GLY A 156 14.11 9.16 21.92
N PHE A 157 13.53 8.04 22.36
CA PHE A 157 12.77 7.14 21.51
C PHE A 157 11.29 7.53 21.44
N THR A 158 10.95 8.39 20.47
CA THR A 158 9.56 8.81 20.24
C THR A 158 8.95 8.01 19.09
N ILE A 159 7.95 7.19 19.38
CA ILE A 159 7.25 6.36 18.36
C ILE A 159 5.77 6.75 18.27
N SER A 160 5.25 6.78 17.05
CA SER A 160 3.81 6.88 16.84
C SER A 160 3.09 5.55 17.07
N LYS A 161 1.86 5.61 17.59
CA LYS A 161 0.99 4.44 17.79
C LYS A 161 0.86 3.55 16.55
N THR A 162 0.74 4.15 15.37
CA THR A 162 0.64 3.41 14.10
C THR A 162 1.93 2.66 13.78
N LYS A 163 3.09 3.27 14.03
CA LYS A 163 4.40 2.65 13.80
C LYS A 163 4.66 1.50 14.77
N LEU A 164 4.31 1.66 16.05
CA LEU A 164 4.38 0.56 17.01
C LEU A 164 3.46 -0.60 16.62
N ASN A 165 2.18 -0.33 16.33
CA ASN A 165 1.24 -1.39 15.91
C ASN A 165 1.69 -2.12 14.64
N HIS A 166 2.24 -1.40 13.67
CA HIS A 166 2.80 -2.01 12.47
C HIS A 166 4.00 -2.91 12.81
N HIS A 167 4.90 -2.44 13.69
CA HIS A 167 6.04 -3.23 14.14
C HIS A 167 5.55 -4.50 14.86
N LEU A 168 4.73 -4.36 15.90
CA LEU A 168 4.19 -5.50 16.66
C LEU A 168 3.57 -6.57 15.75
N ARG A 169 2.76 -6.17 14.76
CA ARG A 169 2.10 -7.12 13.84
C ARG A 169 3.01 -7.73 12.79
N ASN A 170 3.89 -6.94 12.17
CA ASN A 170 4.64 -7.38 10.99
C ASN A 170 6.05 -7.92 11.31
N THR A 171 6.63 -7.53 12.44
CA THR A 171 7.95 -8.02 12.85
C THR A 171 7.88 -8.96 14.03
N MET A 172 7.16 -8.60 15.11
CA MET A 172 7.07 -9.43 16.32
C MET A 172 5.93 -10.46 16.28
N LEU A 173 4.98 -10.32 15.34
CA LEU A 173 3.78 -11.15 15.22
C LEU A 173 2.88 -11.13 16.47
N ILE A 174 2.88 -10.02 17.22
CA ILE A 174 2.09 -9.81 18.44
C ILE A 174 0.89 -8.91 18.14
N SER A 175 -0.28 -9.28 18.67
CA SER A 175 -1.47 -8.43 18.66
C SER A 175 -1.71 -7.82 20.04
N VAL A 176 -1.64 -6.50 20.14
CA VAL A 176 -1.92 -5.75 21.37
C VAL A 176 -3.21 -4.96 21.22
N LYS A 177 -3.99 -4.85 22.31
CA LYS A 177 -5.24 -4.10 22.30
C LYS A 177 -4.96 -2.60 22.10
N SER A 178 -5.76 -1.98 21.25
CA SER A 178 -5.61 -0.57 20.92
C SER A 178 -6.89 0.16 21.27
N TYR A 179 -6.86 1.09 22.24
CA TYR A 179 -7.93 2.06 22.37
C TYR A 179 -7.85 3.00 21.17
N SER A 180 -8.78 2.89 20.22
CA SER A 180 -9.15 4.09 19.49
C SER A 180 -9.67 5.05 20.55
N LEU A 181 -8.87 6.05 20.92
CA LEU A 181 -9.48 7.30 21.32
C LEU A 181 -10.37 7.60 20.12
N LEU A 182 -11.68 7.40 20.29
CA LEU A 182 -12.64 8.03 19.43
C LEU A 182 -12.14 9.46 19.37
N PHE A 183 -11.70 9.85 18.17
CA PHE A 183 -11.56 11.26 17.85
C PHE A 183 -12.77 11.91 18.49
N ASN A 184 -12.55 12.95 19.29
CA ASN A 184 -13.58 13.94 19.54
C ASN A 184 -13.95 14.56 18.18
N SER A 185 -14.57 13.78 17.30
CA SER A 185 -15.43 14.25 16.24
C SER A 185 -16.59 14.84 17.01
N CYS A 186 -16.50 16.16 17.20
CA CYS A 186 -17.60 17.07 17.51
C CYS A 186 -18.92 16.32 17.72
N ILE A 187 -19.15 15.83 18.94
CA ILE A 187 -20.52 15.63 19.37
C ILE A 187 -21.01 17.07 19.61
N CYS A 188 -21.47 17.70 18.53
CA CYS A 188 -22.34 18.85 18.61
C CYS A 188 -23.62 18.35 19.27
N PHE A 189 -23.61 18.26 20.60
CA PHE A 189 -24.83 18.13 21.37
C PHE A 189 -25.62 19.42 21.13
N LEU A 190 -26.66 19.26 20.31
CA LEU A 190 -27.87 20.06 20.25
C LEU A 190 -28.11 20.88 21.52
N ASN A 191 -28.02 22.20 21.39
CA ASN A 191 -28.99 23.10 21.99
C ASN A 191 -29.65 23.87 20.84
N PHE A 192 -30.49 23.15 20.08
CA PHE A 192 -31.39 23.75 19.11
C PHE A 192 -32.64 24.21 19.86
N VAL A 193 -32.62 25.48 20.28
CA VAL A 193 -33.83 26.21 20.65
C VAL A 193 -34.50 26.63 19.34
N PRO A 194 -35.72 26.17 19.02
CA PRO A 194 -36.36 26.55 17.78
C PRO A 194 -37.00 27.94 17.96
N HIS A 195 -36.43 28.96 17.34
CA HIS A 195 -37.19 30.17 17.00
C HIS A 195 -37.51 30.14 15.50
N PRO A 196 -38.78 30.37 15.11
CA PRO A 196 -39.18 30.36 13.72
C PRO A 196 -38.78 31.68 13.06
N GLU A 197 -38.74 31.65 11.73
CA GLU A 197 -38.48 32.78 10.84
C GLU A 197 -36.99 33.09 10.62
N TYR A 198 -36.33 32.30 9.76
CA TYR A 198 -35.40 32.84 8.76
C TYR A 198 -35.17 31.77 7.68
N THR A 199 -35.71 32.00 6.49
CA THR A 199 -35.38 31.24 5.28
C THR A 199 -33.95 31.57 4.85
N TYR A 200 -33.05 30.60 4.87
CA TYR A 200 -31.74 30.74 4.22
C TYR A 200 -31.54 29.65 3.17
N SER A 201 -31.32 30.10 1.95
CA SER A 201 -30.96 29.34 0.77
C SER A 201 -29.58 28.70 0.93
N CYS A 202 -29.49 27.38 0.75
CA CYS A 202 -28.23 26.67 0.69
C CYS A 202 -27.53 26.95 -0.64
N VAL A 203 -26.62 27.92 -0.66
CA VAL A 203 -25.60 28.04 -1.72
C VAL A 203 -24.38 27.25 -1.26
N GLY A 204 -24.08 26.17 -1.97
CA GLY A 204 -22.99 25.26 -1.65
C GLY A 204 -21.63 25.95 -1.71
N TYR A 205 -20.93 25.97 -0.57
CA TYR A 205 -19.54 26.39 -0.51
C TYR A 205 -18.62 25.19 -0.28
N SER A 206 -17.75 25.01 -1.28
CA SER A 206 -16.63 24.09 -1.36
C SER A 206 -15.67 24.23 -0.17
N TRP A 207 -15.21 23.10 0.39
CA TRP A 207 -14.33 22.93 1.56
C TRP A 207 -12.95 23.63 1.50
N ARG A 208 -12.68 24.46 0.49
CA ARG A 208 -11.36 25.05 0.24
C ARG A 208 -11.08 26.40 0.92
N VAL A 209 -12.05 27.01 1.61
CA VAL A 209 -11.87 28.36 2.18
C VAL A 209 -11.56 28.35 3.70
N LEU A 210 -11.77 27.23 4.40
CA LEU A 210 -11.59 27.14 5.85
C LEU A 210 -10.12 27.06 6.33
N ILE A 211 -9.14 26.99 5.43
CA ILE A 211 -7.71 26.90 5.80
C ILE A 211 -7.07 28.29 6.04
N PHE A 212 -7.71 29.39 5.65
CA PHE A 212 -7.10 30.73 5.77
C PHE A 212 -7.40 31.49 7.07
N ALA A 213 -8.33 31.05 7.91
CA ALA A 213 -8.73 31.81 9.11
C ALA A 213 -7.98 31.46 10.40
N CYS A 214 -7.17 30.39 10.44
CA CYS A 214 -6.44 29.99 11.67
C CYS A 214 -5.08 30.69 11.87
N LYS A 215 -4.77 31.77 11.13
CA LYS A 215 -3.45 32.44 11.22
C LYS A 215 -3.46 33.83 11.87
N LEU A 216 -4.58 34.26 12.46
CA LEU A 216 -4.71 35.58 13.07
C LEU A 216 -5.55 35.51 14.36
N ILE A 217 -5.05 34.81 15.38
CA ILE A 217 -5.21 35.17 16.79
C ILE A 217 -3.92 34.69 17.47
N LYS A 218 -3.05 35.64 17.79
CA LYS A 218 -2.00 35.56 18.80
C LYS A 218 -2.22 36.75 19.73
#